data_AF-A0A0A1WTI5-F1
#
_entry.id   AF-A0A0A1WTI5-F1
#
_cell.length_a   1.000
_cell.length_b   1.000
_cell.length_c   1.000
_cell.angle_alpha   90.00
_cell.angle_beta   90.00
_cell.angle_gamma   90.00
#
_symmetry.space_group_name_H-M   'P 1'
#
loop_
_entity.id
_entity.type
_entity.pdbx_description
1 polymer ?
#
loop_
_entity_poly.entity_id
_entity_poly.type
_entity_poly.pdbx_seq_one_letter_code
_entity_poly.pdbx_strand_id
1 'polypeptide(L)'
;PEKARLNGDSAWTPIENTYNHFLTLDLGETRKTRKIATMGRKHTQEFVTEYIVQYSDDGEYWRSYVNPSNEPQMFKGNSDGNSIHYNVFEVPIIAQWVRINPTRWHDRISMRVELYGCDYVAENLYFNGTGLVTYDLQYEPVASSRESIRFRFKTAFANGLLMYSRGTQGDYFALQLKDNKMILNLDLGS
;
A
#
# COMPACT_ATOMS: atom_id res chain seq x y z
N PRO A 1 -4.78 -1.06 19.60
CA PRO A 1 -4.31 -0.65 20.95
C PRO A 1 -4.96 0.67 21.40
N GLU A 2 -5.71 0.66 22.50
CA GLU A 2 -6.58 1.79 22.89
C GLU A 2 -5.83 3.10 23.12
N LYS A 3 -4.61 3.04 23.67
CA LYS A 3 -3.77 4.21 23.98
C LYS A 3 -3.06 4.80 22.76
N ALA A 4 -3.17 4.18 21.59
CA ALA A 4 -2.49 4.63 20.38
C ALA A 4 -3.33 5.58 19.51
N ARG A 5 -4.53 6.01 19.94
CA ARG A 5 -5.41 6.85 19.11
C ARG A 5 -4.83 8.26 18.94
N LEU A 6 -4.86 8.81 17.72
CA LEU A 6 -4.23 10.09 17.34
C LEU A 6 -4.50 11.24 18.33
N ASN A 7 -5.75 11.43 18.74
CA ASN A 7 -6.14 12.48 19.69
C ASN A 7 -6.35 11.98 21.13
N GLY A 8 -5.84 10.81 21.47
CA GLY A 8 -5.88 10.28 22.84
C GLY A 8 -4.99 11.07 23.79
N ASP A 9 -5.34 11.03 25.09
CA ASP A 9 -4.53 11.63 26.16
C ASP A 9 -3.28 10.80 26.52
N SER A 10 -3.19 9.57 26.00
CA SER A 10 -2.03 8.69 26.14
C SER A 10 -1.43 8.37 24.76
N ALA A 11 -0.21 7.83 24.74
CA ALA A 11 0.38 7.22 23.56
C ALA A 11 0.58 5.71 23.79
N TRP A 12 0.75 4.95 22.71
CA TRP A 12 1.37 3.65 22.78
C TRP A 12 2.88 3.82 22.94
N THR A 13 3.43 3.14 23.95
CA THR A 13 4.84 3.17 24.31
C THR A 13 5.24 1.74 24.69
N PRO A 14 6.23 1.13 24.04
CA PRO A 14 6.70 -0.19 24.42
C PRO A 14 7.41 -0.16 25.78
N ILE A 15 7.51 -1.34 26.39
CA ILE A 15 8.16 -1.51 27.69
C ILE A 15 9.63 -1.11 27.56
N GLU A 16 10.33 -1.61 26.53
CA GLU A 16 11.71 -1.26 26.23
C GLU A 16 11.81 -0.37 25.00
N ASN A 17 12.94 0.31 24.86
CA ASN A 17 13.18 1.28 23.80
C ASN A 17 14.12 0.69 22.74
N THR A 18 13.71 -0.42 22.13
CA THR A 18 14.52 -1.19 21.16
C THR A 18 13.85 -1.27 19.80
N TYR A 19 14.65 -1.54 18.76
CA TYR A 19 14.21 -1.67 17.36
C TYR A 19 13.25 -2.84 17.09
N ASN A 20 13.03 -3.72 18.08
CA ASN A 20 12.19 -4.91 17.94
C ASN A 20 10.72 -4.67 18.31
N HIS A 21 10.37 -3.45 18.73
CA HIS A 21 9.00 -3.11 19.09
C HIS A 21 8.24 -2.52 17.92
N PHE A 22 6.98 -2.90 17.81
CA PHE A 22 6.11 -2.46 16.74
C PHE A 22 4.69 -2.27 17.23
N LEU A 23 3.98 -1.34 16.60
CA LEU A 23 2.56 -1.09 16.84
C LEU A 23 1.76 -1.80 15.76
N THR A 24 0.96 -2.79 16.16
CA THR A 24 0.04 -3.49 15.24
C THR A 24 -1.38 -2.95 15.39
N LEU A 25 -2.01 -2.68 14.26
CA LEU A 25 -3.37 -2.20 14.10
C LEU A 25 -4.17 -3.28 13.34
N ASP A 26 -5.19 -3.83 14.00
CA ASP A 26 -6.21 -4.68 13.38
C ASP A 26 -7.35 -3.79 12.88
N LEU A 27 -7.62 -3.83 11.58
CA LEU A 27 -8.71 -3.08 10.96
C LEU A 27 -10.04 -3.85 10.99
N GLY A 28 -10.05 -5.10 11.46
CA GLY A 28 -11.20 -6.00 11.52
C GLY A 28 -11.55 -6.66 10.18
N GLU A 29 -11.33 -5.96 9.07
CA GLU A 29 -11.53 -6.46 7.71
C GLU A 29 -10.46 -5.88 6.77
N THR A 30 -10.34 -6.46 5.57
CA THR A 30 -9.46 -5.91 4.53
C THR A 30 -9.93 -4.52 4.14
N ARG A 31 -9.06 -3.52 4.27
CA ARG A 31 -9.34 -2.13 3.91
C ARG A 31 -8.25 -1.56 3.00
N LYS A 32 -8.62 -0.53 2.23
CA LYS A 32 -7.67 0.22 1.38
C LYS A 32 -7.19 1.45 2.14
N THR A 33 -5.98 1.39 2.68
CA THR A 33 -5.33 2.48 3.41
C THR A 33 -4.49 3.36 2.48
N ARG A 34 -4.69 4.68 2.51
CA ARG A 34 -4.00 5.65 1.65
C ARG A 34 -3.12 6.64 2.40
N LYS A 35 -3.38 6.87 3.68
CA LYS A 35 -2.67 7.88 4.47
C LYS A 35 -2.57 7.42 5.92
N ILE A 36 -1.47 7.77 6.56
CA ILE A 36 -1.24 7.59 7.99
C ILE A 36 -0.99 8.97 8.62
N ALA A 37 -1.59 9.22 9.77
CA ALA A 37 -1.23 10.33 10.64
C ALA A 37 -0.54 9.79 11.88
N THR A 38 0.53 10.45 12.32
CA THR A 38 1.26 10.10 13.54
C THR A 38 1.44 11.32 14.44
N MET A 39 1.46 11.09 15.75
CA MET A 39 1.84 12.05 16.79
C MET A 39 2.68 11.33 17.84
N GLY A 40 3.52 12.07 18.57
CA GLY A 40 4.18 11.56 19.76
C GLY A 40 3.29 11.58 20.99
N ARG A 41 3.90 11.47 22.17
CA ARG A 41 3.18 11.58 23.45
C ARG A 41 2.98 13.05 23.84
N LYS A 42 1.72 13.40 24.13
CA LYS A 42 1.27 14.75 24.48
C LYS A 42 2.10 15.35 25.62
N HIS A 43 2.49 16.62 25.48
CA HIS A 43 3.28 17.38 26.46
C HIS A 43 4.65 16.77 26.82
N THR A 44 5.22 15.93 25.96
CA THR A 44 6.56 15.34 26.15
C THR A 44 7.40 15.45 24.88
N GLN A 45 8.68 15.12 24.99
CA GLN A 45 9.61 14.96 23.86
C GLN A 45 9.77 13.49 23.45
N GLU A 46 8.80 12.64 23.79
CA GLU A 46 8.78 11.23 23.37
C GLU A 46 8.01 11.10 22.05
N PHE A 47 8.72 10.82 20.95
CA PHE A 47 8.11 10.66 19.63
C PHE A 47 9.00 9.87 18.67
N VAL A 48 8.37 9.23 17.68
CA VAL A 48 9.06 8.51 16.61
C VAL A 48 9.38 9.47 15.47
N THR A 49 10.65 9.52 15.06
CA THR A 49 11.16 10.41 14.01
C THR A 49 11.26 9.73 12.67
N GLU A 50 11.42 8.40 12.62
CA GLU A 50 11.42 7.60 11.40
C GLU A 50 10.82 6.21 11.68
N TYR A 51 10.12 5.65 10.70
CA TYR A 51 9.51 4.33 10.80
C TYR A 51 9.34 3.66 9.42
N ILE A 52 9.20 2.34 9.42
CA ILE A 52 8.73 1.57 8.26
C ILE A 52 7.35 1.00 8.51
N VAL A 53 6.59 0.76 7.45
CA VAL A 53 5.25 0.17 7.52
C VAL A 53 5.29 -1.23 6.94
N GLN A 54 4.69 -2.18 7.65
CA GLN A 54 4.41 -3.53 7.19
C GLN A 54 2.90 -3.78 7.22
N TYR A 55 2.43 -4.73 6.41
CA TYR A 55 1.02 -5.07 6.33
C TYR A 55 0.83 -6.57 6.08
N SER A 56 -0.30 -7.09 6.50
CA SER A 56 -0.62 -8.52 6.43
C SER A 56 -2.12 -8.75 6.22
N ASP A 57 -2.44 -9.82 5.49
CA ASP A 57 -3.82 -10.26 5.28
C ASP A 57 -4.29 -11.21 6.40
N ASP A 58 -3.36 -11.90 7.07
CA ASP A 58 -3.63 -12.95 8.06
C ASP A 58 -3.08 -12.66 9.46
N GLY A 59 -2.26 -11.62 9.61
CA GLY A 59 -1.58 -11.26 10.86
C GLY A 59 -0.31 -12.07 11.15
N GLU A 60 0.01 -13.07 10.33
CA GLU A 60 1.17 -13.98 10.49
C GLU A 60 2.29 -13.64 9.50
N TYR A 61 1.94 -13.47 8.21
CA TYR A 61 2.89 -13.18 7.15
C TYR A 61 2.86 -11.69 6.79
N TRP A 62 4.01 -11.03 7.00
CA TRP A 62 4.12 -9.58 6.88
C TRP A 62 4.89 -9.18 5.62
N ARG A 63 4.32 -8.23 4.87
CA ARG A 63 4.95 -7.58 3.71
C ARG A 63 5.36 -6.16 4.09
N SER A 64 6.54 -5.73 3.67
CA SER A 64 6.96 -4.34 3.85
C SER A 64 6.35 -3.45 2.75
N TYR A 65 5.96 -2.24 3.11
CA TYR A 65 5.73 -1.18 2.14
C TYR A 65 7.10 -0.73 1.58
N VAL A 66 7.24 -0.76 0.26
CA VAL A 66 8.53 -0.55 -0.41
C VAL A 66 8.54 0.70 -1.27
N ASN A 67 9.71 1.26 -1.45
CA ASN A 67 10.00 2.35 -2.38
C ASN A 67 10.11 1.82 -3.83
N PRO A 68 10.27 2.70 -4.84
CA PRO A 68 10.45 2.28 -6.24
C PRO A 68 11.68 1.40 -6.51
N SER A 69 12.66 1.41 -5.62
CA SER A 69 13.85 0.54 -5.67
C SER A 69 13.64 -0.83 -5.00
N ASN A 70 12.40 -1.13 -4.57
CA ASN A 70 12.03 -2.37 -3.90
C ASN A 70 12.69 -2.58 -2.52
N GLU A 71 13.06 -1.48 -1.85
CA GLU A 71 13.55 -1.47 -0.47
C GLU A 71 12.46 -0.96 0.48
N PRO A 72 12.46 -1.33 1.77
CA PRO A 72 11.50 -0.79 2.74
C PRO A 72 11.49 0.75 2.74
N GLN A 73 10.32 1.35 2.55
CA GLN A 73 10.18 2.80 2.57
C GLN A 73 10.40 3.33 3.99
N MET A 74 11.38 4.21 4.14
CA MET A 74 11.59 4.98 5.36
C MET A 74 10.65 6.19 5.34
N PHE A 75 9.65 6.19 6.21
CA PHE A 75 8.77 7.34 6.41
C PHE A 75 9.36 8.26 7.47
N LYS A 76 9.35 9.56 7.17
CA LYS A 76 9.63 10.58 8.18
C LYS A 76 8.44 10.65 9.15
N GLY A 77 8.74 10.77 10.43
CA GLY A 77 7.78 10.84 11.50
C GLY A 77 7.66 12.25 12.09
N ASN A 78 7.51 12.31 13.40
CA ASN A 78 7.23 13.54 14.12
C ASN A 78 8.50 14.32 14.46
N SER A 79 8.34 15.64 14.61
CA SER A 79 9.37 16.56 15.11
C SER A 79 9.15 16.97 16.58
N ASP A 80 7.98 16.65 17.13
CA ASP A 80 7.57 16.94 18.50
C ASP A 80 6.45 15.99 18.96
N GLY A 81 6.07 16.06 20.25
CA GLY A 81 5.03 15.20 20.83
C GLY A 81 3.57 15.57 20.53
N ASN A 82 3.30 16.75 19.95
CA ASN A 82 1.96 17.36 19.88
C ASN A 82 1.44 17.64 18.47
N SER A 83 2.30 17.75 17.47
CA SER A 83 1.95 18.07 16.10
C SER A 83 1.64 16.79 15.33
N ILE A 84 0.58 16.82 14.52
CA ILE A 84 0.25 15.73 13.60
C ILE A 84 1.20 15.77 12.42
N HIS A 85 1.84 14.64 12.13
CA HIS A 85 2.58 14.42 10.89
C HIS A 85 1.80 13.48 9.98
N TYR A 86 1.73 13.78 8.69
CA TYR A 86 1.00 12.99 7.71
C TYR A 86 1.95 12.40 6.67
N ASN A 87 1.77 11.11 6.38
CA ASN A 87 2.39 10.45 5.23
C ASN A 87 1.31 9.85 4.33
N VAL A 88 1.43 10.08 3.03
CA VAL A 88 0.56 9.48 2.00
C VAL A 88 1.29 8.28 1.39
N PHE A 89 0.59 7.17 1.26
CA PHE A 89 1.07 6.01 0.54
C PHE A 89 0.81 6.23 -0.95
N GLU A 90 1.87 6.37 -1.75
CA GLU A 90 1.79 6.49 -3.21
C GLU A 90 1.01 5.31 -3.81
N VAL A 91 1.31 4.10 -3.34
CA VAL A 91 0.51 2.91 -3.62
C VAL A 91 -0.35 2.61 -2.38
N PRO A 92 -1.69 2.55 -2.48
CA PRO A 92 -2.52 2.23 -1.32
C PRO A 92 -2.21 0.83 -0.78
N ILE A 93 -2.18 0.68 0.55
CA ILE A 93 -2.06 -0.62 1.22
C ILE A 93 -3.44 -1.28 1.26
N ILE A 94 -3.55 -2.49 0.74
CA ILE A 94 -4.76 -3.32 0.82
C ILE A 94 -4.45 -4.49 1.76
N ALA A 95 -4.98 -4.43 2.98
CA ALA A 95 -4.71 -5.40 4.04
C ALA A 95 -5.71 -5.26 5.19
N GLN A 96 -5.84 -6.29 6.03
CA GLN A 96 -6.54 -6.17 7.31
C GLN A 96 -5.62 -5.64 8.41
N TRP A 97 -4.35 -6.05 8.40
CA TRP A 97 -3.41 -5.74 9.47
C TRP A 97 -2.35 -4.76 8.97
N VAL A 98 -2.09 -3.73 9.77
CA VAL A 98 -1.03 -2.75 9.51
C VAL A 98 -0.12 -2.69 10.74
N ARG A 99 1.19 -2.76 10.51
CA ARG A 99 2.21 -2.70 11.54
C ARG A 99 3.17 -1.56 11.26
N ILE A 100 3.40 -0.76 12.29
CA ILE A 100 4.33 0.37 12.26
C ILE A 100 5.55 -0.03 13.08
N ASN A 101 6.72 0.01 12.47
CA ASN A 101 7.99 -0.38 13.07
C ASN A 101 8.87 0.86 13.17
N PRO A 102 8.97 1.48 14.36
CA PRO A 102 9.87 2.61 14.61
C PRO A 102 11.33 2.25 14.31
N THR A 103 12.01 3.12 13.56
CA THR A 103 13.44 2.95 13.23
C THR A 103 14.29 4.03 13.88
N ARG A 104 13.75 5.22 14.15
CA ARG A 104 14.38 6.27 14.97
C ARG A 104 13.33 6.99 15.81
N TRP A 105 13.75 7.51 16.97
CA TRP A 105 12.88 8.22 17.91
C TRP A 105 13.69 9.22 18.74
N HIS A 106 12.98 10.18 19.34
CA HIS A 106 13.49 11.09 20.35
C HIS A 106 12.99 10.64 21.74
N ASP A 107 13.89 10.57 22.71
CA ASP A 107 13.73 10.05 24.08
C ASP A 107 13.17 8.62 24.18
N ARG A 108 11.92 8.40 23.77
CA ARG A 108 11.24 7.10 23.85
C ARG A 108 10.32 6.89 22.65
N ILE A 109 10.21 5.64 22.19
CA ILE A 109 9.21 5.23 21.22
C ILE A 109 7.83 5.50 21.81
N SER A 110 7.16 6.52 21.30
CA SER A 110 5.80 6.88 21.71
C SER A 110 5.03 7.31 20.48
N MET A 111 3.89 6.66 20.23
CA MET A 111 3.07 6.92 19.05
C MET A 111 1.58 7.00 19.38
N ARG A 112 0.93 7.98 18.77
CA ARG A 112 -0.50 8.04 18.52
C ARG A 112 -0.70 8.07 17.00
N VAL A 113 -1.64 7.30 16.49
CA VAL A 113 -1.77 6.98 15.07
C VAL A 113 -3.23 6.99 14.66
N GLU A 114 -3.48 7.43 13.42
CA GLU A 114 -4.73 7.18 12.70
C GLU A 114 -4.42 6.72 11.28
N LEU A 115 -5.16 5.73 10.79
CA LEU A 115 -5.10 5.28 9.40
C LEU A 115 -6.32 5.81 8.64
N TYR A 116 -6.08 6.35 7.45
CA TYR A 116 -7.12 6.90 6.58
C TYR A 116 -7.20 6.09 5.30
N GLY A 117 -8.42 5.75 4.91
CA GLY A 117 -8.70 4.87 3.80
C GLY A 117 -10.18 4.74 3.51
N CYS A 118 -10.53 3.71 2.74
CA CYS A 118 -11.90 3.30 2.50
C CYS A 118 -12.01 1.78 2.58
N ASP A 119 -13.24 1.28 2.61
CA ASP A 119 -13.50 -0.15 2.56
C ASP A 119 -12.95 -0.72 1.24
N TYR A 120 -12.46 -1.95 1.29
CA TYR A 120 -11.97 -2.65 0.11
C TYR A 120 -13.08 -3.56 -0.43
N VAL A 121 -13.62 -3.20 -1.60
CA VAL A 121 -14.53 -4.05 -2.34
C VAL A 121 -13.71 -4.83 -3.37
N ALA A 122 -13.57 -6.14 -3.15
CA ALA A 122 -12.94 -7.03 -4.12
C ALA A 122 -13.92 -7.33 -5.25
N GLU A 123 -13.62 -6.87 -6.47
CA GLU A 123 -14.34 -7.31 -7.65
C GLU A 123 -13.74 -8.63 -8.15
N ASN A 124 -14.51 -9.72 -8.04
CA ASN A 124 -14.15 -10.99 -8.66
C ASN A 124 -14.59 -10.97 -10.12
N LEU A 125 -13.62 -10.95 -11.03
CA LEU A 125 -13.85 -10.97 -12.47
C LEU A 125 -13.61 -12.36 -13.02
N TYR A 126 -14.59 -12.88 -13.77
CA TYR A 126 -14.51 -14.17 -14.43
C TYR A 126 -14.27 -13.98 -15.92
N PHE A 127 -13.11 -14.43 -16.40
CA PHE A 127 -12.73 -14.36 -17.82
C PHE A 127 -13.13 -15.64 -18.56
N ASN A 128 -14.43 -15.85 -18.74
CA ASN A 128 -15.01 -16.97 -19.50
C ASN A 128 -15.29 -16.61 -20.98
N GLY A 129 -14.73 -15.50 -21.47
CA GLY A 129 -14.96 -14.96 -22.82
C GLY A 129 -15.97 -13.82 -22.91
N THR A 130 -16.70 -13.49 -21.83
CA THR A 130 -17.64 -12.34 -21.81
C THR A 130 -17.21 -11.20 -20.87
N GLY A 131 -16.30 -11.46 -19.94
CA GLY A 131 -15.76 -10.45 -19.03
C GLY A 131 -14.55 -9.74 -19.62
N LEU A 132 -14.54 -8.40 -19.55
CA LEU A 132 -13.38 -7.57 -19.86
C LEU A 132 -13.16 -6.56 -18.73
N VAL A 133 -11.90 -6.19 -18.49
CA VAL A 133 -11.52 -5.11 -17.57
C VAL A 133 -11.03 -3.96 -18.41
N THR A 134 -11.73 -2.83 -18.34
CA THR A 134 -11.30 -1.60 -19.02
C THR A 134 -10.70 -0.66 -18.00
N TYR A 135 -9.49 -0.16 -18.27
CA TYR A 135 -8.93 0.99 -17.56
C TYR A 135 -9.09 2.22 -18.46
N ASP A 136 -9.98 3.14 -18.07
CA ASP A 136 -10.26 4.35 -18.83
C ASP A 136 -9.36 5.50 -18.38
N LEU A 137 -8.40 5.84 -19.23
CA LEU A 137 -7.41 6.90 -19.00
C LEU A 137 -7.92 8.30 -19.32
N GLN A 138 -9.16 8.46 -19.80
CA GLN A 138 -9.71 9.76 -20.16
C GLN A 138 -10.07 10.62 -18.94
N TYR A 139 -10.42 9.98 -17.82
CA TYR A 139 -10.87 10.67 -16.60
C TYR A 139 -9.75 10.85 -15.56
N GLU A 140 -8.80 9.92 -15.47
CA GLU A 140 -7.58 10.06 -14.67
C GLU A 140 -6.37 10.00 -15.59
N PRO A 141 -5.87 11.15 -16.08
CA PRO A 141 -4.67 11.20 -16.91
C PRO A 141 -3.49 10.61 -16.15
N VAL A 142 -2.67 9.82 -16.85
CA VAL A 142 -1.42 9.27 -16.31
C VAL A 142 -0.53 10.41 -15.80
N ALA A 143 -0.44 10.54 -14.48
CA ALA A 143 0.35 11.58 -13.81
C ALA A 143 1.74 11.09 -13.40
N SER A 144 2.03 9.79 -13.57
CA SER A 144 3.32 9.20 -13.20
C SER A 144 4.23 9.06 -14.41
N SER A 145 5.55 9.23 -14.20
CA SER A 145 6.57 8.95 -15.22
C SER A 145 6.82 7.45 -15.41
N ARG A 146 6.21 6.60 -14.58
CA ARG A 146 6.41 5.15 -14.60
C ARG A 146 5.22 4.43 -13.97
N GLU A 147 4.50 3.65 -14.78
CA GLU A 147 3.46 2.74 -14.32
C GLU A 147 3.93 1.29 -14.37
N SER A 148 3.50 0.50 -13.39
CA SER A 148 3.70 -0.95 -13.42
C SER A 148 2.38 -1.66 -13.19
N ILE A 149 1.93 -2.41 -14.20
CA ILE A 149 0.80 -3.31 -14.06
C ILE A 149 1.34 -4.71 -13.79
N ARG A 150 1.04 -5.26 -12.61
CA ARG A 150 1.50 -6.59 -12.20
C ARG A 150 0.30 -7.54 -12.11
N PHE A 151 0.36 -8.61 -12.89
CA PHE A 151 -0.63 -9.68 -12.85
C PHE A 151 -0.07 -10.91 -12.12
N ARG A 152 -0.89 -11.52 -11.27
CA ARG A 152 -0.68 -12.88 -10.77
C ARG A 152 -1.96 -13.65 -11.02
N PHE A 153 -1.90 -14.65 -11.88
CA PHE A 153 -3.05 -15.47 -12.24
C PHE A 153 -2.66 -16.95 -12.33
N LYS A 154 -3.67 -17.82 -12.25
CA LYS A 154 -3.57 -19.25 -12.56
C LYS A 154 -4.60 -19.53 -13.66
N THR A 155 -4.25 -20.37 -14.63
CA THR A 155 -5.15 -20.74 -15.72
C THR A 155 -5.01 -22.23 -16.04
N ALA A 156 -6.10 -22.87 -16.45
CA ALA A 156 -6.10 -24.23 -17.00
C ALA A 156 -5.87 -24.23 -18.53
N PHE A 157 -5.85 -23.05 -19.16
CA PHE A 157 -5.75 -22.89 -20.61
C PHE A 157 -4.37 -22.35 -21.01
N ALA A 158 -3.75 -22.99 -22.00
CA ALA A 158 -2.43 -22.61 -22.53
C ALA A 158 -2.46 -21.35 -23.40
N ASN A 159 -3.66 -20.91 -23.83
CA ASN A 159 -3.89 -19.77 -24.69
C ASN A 159 -4.94 -18.84 -24.09
N GLY A 160 -4.77 -17.53 -24.24
CA GLY A 160 -5.77 -16.54 -23.80
C GLY A 160 -5.30 -15.10 -23.92
N LEU A 161 -6.23 -14.16 -24.09
CA LEU A 161 -5.95 -12.73 -24.07
C LEU A 161 -6.08 -12.21 -22.64
N LEU A 162 -5.03 -11.62 -22.10
CA LEU A 162 -4.99 -11.10 -20.72
C LEU A 162 -5.29 -9.61 -20.67
N MET A 163 -4.73 -8.86 -21.62
CA MET A 163 -4.93 -7.43 -21.74
C MET A 163 -4.95 -7.06 -23.22
N TYR A 164 -5.85 -6.16 -23.58
CA TYR A 164 -5.92 -5.59 -24.91
C TYR A 164 -6.30 -4.13 -24.79
N SER A 165 -5.53 -3.29 -25.47
CA SER A 165 -5.84 -1.89 -25.66
C SER A 165 -5.69 -1.56 -27.12
N ARG A 166 -6.57 -0.69 -27.61
CA ARG A 166 -6.55 -0.20 -28.98
C ARG A 166 -6.63 1.33 -28.94
N GLY A 167 -5.63 1.97 -29.51
CA GLY A 167 -5.57 3.41 -29.74
C GLY A 167 -6.50 3.85 -30.87
N THR A 168 -6.78 5.14 -30.91
CA THR A 168 -7.66 5.76 -31.91
C THR A 168 -7.07 5.73 -33.33
N GLN A 169 -5.76 5.55 -33.46
CA GLN A 169 -5.05 5.52 -34.75
C GLN A 169 -4.79 4.10 -35.28
N GLY A 170 -5.33 3.07 -34.62
CA GLY A 170 -5.10 1.67 -34.99
C GLY A 170 -3.99 0.99 -34.21
N ASP A 171 -3.23 1.78 -33.44
CA ASP A 171 -2.26 1.29 -32.46
C ASP A 171 -2.92 0.29 -31.53
N TYR A 172 -2.17 -0.72 -31.11
CA TYR A 172 -2.65 -1.62 -30.07
C TYR A 172 -1.50 -2.15 -29.25
N PHE A 173 -1.84 -2.50 -28.01
CA PHE A 173 -1.00 -3.39 -27.24
C PHE A 173 -1.83 -4.54 -26.72
N ALA A 174 -1.26 -5.73 -26.76
CA ALA A 174 -1.91 -6.95 -26.28
C ALA A 174 -0.93 -7.77 -25.45
N LEU A 175 -1.34 -8.14 -24.24
CA LEU A 175 -0.67 -9.14 -23.43
C LEU A 175 -1.47 -10.44 -23.52
N GLN A 176 -0.85 -11.50 -24.00
CA GLN A 176 -1.52 -12.78 -24.24
C GLN A 176 -0.69 -13.96 -23.78
N LEU A 177 -1.37 -15.05 -23.45
CA LEU A 177 -0.77 -16.37 -23.32
C LEU A 177 -0.90 -17.09 -24.66
N LYS A 178 0.20 -17.59 -25.20
CA LYS A 178 0.24 -18.44 -26.38
C LYS A 178 1.16 -19.63 -26.10
N ASP A 179 0.63 -20.83 -26.17
CA ASP A 179 1.35 -22.08 -25.91
C ASP A 179 2.11 -22.05 -24.57
N ASN A 180 1.44 -21.61 -23.50
CA ASN A 180 1.98 -21.42 -22.15
C ASN A 180 3.07 -20.35 -22.01
N LYS A 181 3.27 -19.52 -23.03
CA LYS A 181 4.22 -18.40 -23.00
C LYS A 181 3.46 -17.08 -22.95
N MET A 182 3.93 -16.18 -22.11
CA MET A 182 3.45 -14.81 -22.09
C MET A 182 4.10 -14.05 -23.26
N ILE A 183 3.27 -13.43 -24.09
CA ILE A 183 3.69 -12.63 -25.25
C ILE A 183 3.10 -11.24 -25.11
N LEU A 184 3.96 -10.23 -25.24
CA LEU A 184 3.56 -8.83 -25.38
C LEU A 184 3.67 -8.45 -26.86
N ASN A 185 2.54 -8.08 -27.46
CA ASN A 185 2.47 -7.49 -28.78
C ASN A 185 2.24 -5.99 -28.63
N LEU A 186 3.04 -5.20 -29.34
CA LEU A 186 2.96 -3.75 -29.38
C LEU A 186 3.02 -3.32 -30.84
N ASP A 187 2.02 -2.58 -31.27
CA ASP A 187 2.00 -1.87 -32.55
C ASP A 187 1.61 -0.42 -32.23
N LEU A 188 2.53 0.50 -32.50
CA LEU A 188 2.37 1.91 -32.16
C LEU A 188 1.80 2.74 -33.31
N GLY A 189 1.29 2.06 -34.35
CA GLY A 189 0.88 2.71 -35.58
C GLY A 189 2.06 3.27 -36.36
N SER A 190 1.73 3.82 -37.52
CA SER A 190 2.66 4.50 -38.43
C SER A 190 2.24 5.94 -38.63
#